data_AF-X1IAP1-F1
#
_entry.id   AF-X1IAP1-F1
#
_cell.length_a   1.000
_cell.length_b   1.000
_cell.length_c   1.000
_cell.angle_alpha   90.00
_cell.angle_beta   90.00
_cell.angle_gamma   90.00
#
_symmetry.space_group_name_H-M   'P 1'
#
loop_
_entity.id
_entity.type
_entity.pdbx_description
1 polymer ?
#
loop_
_entity_poly.entity_id
_entity_poly.type
_entity_poly.pdbx_seq_one_letter_code
_entity_poly.pdbx_strand_id
1 'polypeptide(L)'
;MQQLQTSFFYDLQELIQNAPLLRKYYLIFKALDLSALPDRNYGVGATGHSRHAMLRAFIVKHLEGIKSVPRLIEYLNSIPPLLELCGFELGNLPDESQFYRFLQKTKNSTLKTIHQKADQLLISENFASLDEFIIDSKPVMAATKENNFKNPNRNSKDKTKRPKRNPRATLSYYSHQLIDGTQKNIIFFWGYRTHTIVTKE
;
A
#
# COMPACT_ATOMS: atom_id res chain seq x y z
N MET A 1 42.17 -27.29 6.86
CA MET A 1 41.50 -26.43 7.88
C MET A 1 41.51 -25.01 7.34
N GLN A 2 40.42 -24.57 6.71
CA GLN A 2 40.29 -23.15 6.36
C GLN A 2 39.90 -22.41 7.66
N GLN A 3 40.81 -21.57 8.16
CA GLN A 3 40.48 -20.60 9.19
C GLN A 3 39.52 -19.58 8.57
N LEU A 4 38.22 -19.76 8.79
CA LEU A 4 37.24 -18.70 8.61
C LEU A 4 37.46 -17.71 9.75
N GLN A 5 38.38 -16.77 9.54
CA GLN A 5 38.46 -15.58 10.36
C GLN A 5 37.25 -14.71 10.00
N THR A 6 36.10 -14.98 10.62
CA THR A 6 34.93 -14.11 10.48
C THR A 6 35.33 -12.73 10.99
N SER A 7 35.27 -11.71 10.12
CA SER A 7 35.44 -10.33 10.54
C SER A 7 34.51 -10.01 11.71
N PHE A 8 34.96 -9.17 12.64
CA PHE A 8 34.13 -8.73 13.77
C PHE A 8 32.81 -8.06 13.34
N PHE A 9 32.74 -7.60 12.10
CA PHE A 9 31.57 -7.01 11.46
C PHE A 9 31.12 -7.88 10.29
N TYR A 10 29.81 -7.91 10.01
CA TYR A 10 29.32 -8.59 8.82
C TYR A 10 29.61 -7.77 7.56
N ASP A 11 29.92 -8.44 6.45
CA ASP A 11 29.98 -7.80 5.14
C ASP A 11 28.58 -7.77 4.52
N LEU A 12 27.99 -6.57 4.42
CA LEU A 12 26.66 -6.40 3.84
C LEU A 12 26.60 -6.87 2.37
N GLN A 13 27.65 -6.69 1.58
CA GLN A 13 27.65 -7.11 0.17
C GLN A 13 27.66 -8.63 0.05
N GLU A 14 28.48 -9.31 0.85
CA GLU A 14 28.50 -10.76 0.91
C GLU A 14 27.13 -11.30 1.35
N LEU A 15 26.50 -10.67 2.36
CA LEU A 15 25.16 -11.04 2.81
C LEU A 15 24.09 -10.80 1.73
N ILE A 16 24.15 -9.71 0.97
CA ILE A 16 23.24 -9.46 -0.14
C ILE A 16 23.38 -10.53 -1.24
N GLN A 17 24.59 -11.01 -1.50
CA GLN A 17 24.83 -12.05 -2.51
C GLN A 17 24.31 -13.41 -2.07
N ASN A 18 24.53 -13.75 -0.79
CA ASN A 18 24.30 -15.09 -0.26
C ASN A 18 22.94 -15.28 0.43
N ALA A 19 22.30 -14.22 0.94
CA ALA A 19 21.01 -14.29 1.63
C ALA A 19 19.85 -13.90 0.69
N PRO A 20 18.93 -14.82 0.33
CA PRO A 20 17.84 -14.54 -0.61
C PRO A 20 16.94 -13.38 -0.18
N LEU A 21 16.69 -13.25 1.12
CA LEU A 21 15.86 -12.19 1.70
C LEU A 21 16.47 -10.80 1.41
N LEU A 22 17.75 -10.62 1.73
CA LEU A 22 18.45 -9.34 1.53
C LEU A 22 18.62 -9.03 0.06
N ARG A 23 18.93 -10.06 -0.76
CA ARG A 23 19.01 -9.93 -2.21
C ARG A 23 17.71 -9.39 -2.82
N LYS A 24 16.57 -9.94 -2.40
CA LYS A 24 15.24 -9.49 -2.84
C LYS A 24 15.05 -8.00 -2.56
N TYR A 25 15.28 -7.57 -1.32
CA TYR A 25 15.09 -6.16 -0.94
C TYR A 25 16.10 -5.24 -1.62
N TYR A 26 17.35 -5.67 -1.77
CA TYR A 26 18.36 -4.92 -2.49
C TYR A 26 17.93 -4.63 -3.93
N LEU A 27 17.46 -5.65 -4.66
CA LEU A 27 17.00 -5.48 -6.03
C LEU A 27 15.77 -4.57 -6.13
N ILE A 28 14.80 -4.72 -5.22
CA ILE A 28 13.63 -3.84 -5.17
C ILE A 28 14.06 -2.39 -4.92
N PHE A 29 14.91 -2.14 -3.93
CA PHE A 29 15.34 -0.78 -3.59
C PHE A 29 16.24 -0.16 -4.66
N LYS A 30 16.98 -0.99 -5.41
CA LYS A 30 17.78 -0.55 -6.56
C LYS A 30 16.91 -0.10 -7.74
N ALA A 31 15.79 -0.79 -7.98
CA ALA A 31 14.85 -0.43 -9.06
C ALA A 31 13.92 0.74 -8.69
N LEU A 32 13.81 1.07 -7.40
CA LEU A 32 12.87 2.07 -6.89
C LEU A 32 13.39 3.51 -7.10
N ASP A 33 12.76 4.26 -8.00
CA ASP A 33 13.02 5.70 -8.16
C ASP A 33 12.31 6.53 -7.08
N LEU A 34 13.12 7.11 -6.17
CA LEU A 34 12.65 7.94 -5.05
C LEU A 34 12.78 9.45 -5.30
N SER A 35 13.12 9.88 -6.51
CA SER A 35 13.33 11.31 -6.85
C SER A 35 12.12 12.21 -6.54
N ALA A 36 10.90 11.68 -6.60
CA ALA A 36 9.68 12.43 -6.30
C ALA A 36 9.50 12.72 -4.79
N LEU A 37 10.20 11.99 -3.92
CA LEU A 37 10.19 12.16 -2.47
C LEU A 37 11.51 12.80 -2.05
N PRO A 38 11.54 14.02 -1.51
CA PRO A 38 12.78 14.54 -0.96
C PRO A 38 13.20 13.70 0.26
N ASP A 39 14.50 13.41 0.42
CA ASP A 39 14.95 12.47 1.46
C ASP A 39 14.96 13.10 2.85
N ARG A 40 15.75 14.15 3.03
CA ARG A 40 15.92 14.83 4.32
C ARG A 40 15.48 16.29 4.23
N ASN A 41 15.34 16.95 5.38
CA ASN A 41 15.21 18.40 5.39
C ASN A 41 16.58 19.01 5.08
N TYR A 42 16.68 19.74 3.97
CA TYR A 42 17.88 20.49 3.59
C TYR A 42 17.72 22.01 3.82
N GLY A 43 16.58 22.43 4.35
CA GLY A 43 16.31 23.82 4.72
C GLY A 43 16.70 24.12 6.16
N VAL A 44 16.09 25.16 6.73
CA VAL A 44 16.31 25.54 8.13
C VAL A 44 15.66 24.54 9.08
N GLY A 45 16.33 24.26 10.20
CA GLY A 45 15.89 23.34 11.24
C GLY A 45 16.62 21.99 11.22
N ALA A 46 16.14 21.04 12.02
CA ALA A 46 16.76 19.71 12.10
C ALA A 46 16.57 18.92 10.79
N THR A 47 17.62 18.22 10.37
CA THR A 47 17.65 17.36 9.17
C THR A 47 16.62 16.23 9.24
N GLY A 48 16.47 15.64 10.44
CA GLY A 48 15.60 14.49 10.70
C GLY A 48 16.09 13.18 10.09
N HIS A 49 15.27 12.14 10.21
CA HIS A 49 15.55 10.83 9.62
C HIS A 49 15.26 10.80 8.10
N SER A 50 15.92 9.88 7.40
CA SER A 50 15.72 9.65 5.96
C SER A 50 14.29 9.21 5.65
N ARG A 51 13.59 9.99 4.83
CA ARG A 51 12.26 9.64 4.33
C ARG A 51 12.32 8.49 3.32
N HIS A 52 13.43 8.38 2.58
CA HIS A 52 13.68 7.24 1.69
C HIS A 52 13.76 5.94 2.48
N ALA A 53 14.52 5.93 3.58
CA ALA A 53 14.64 4.76 4.45
C ALA A 53 13.31 4.37 5.10
N MET A 54 12.51 5.35 5.53
CA MET A 54 11.17 5.10 6.07
C MET A 54 10.22 4.49 5.02
N LEU A 55 10.27 4.95 3.77
CA LEU A 55 9.47 4.37 2.70
C LEU A 55 9.91 2.92 2.40
N ARG A 56 11.21 2.66 2.33
CA ARG A 56 11.76 1.29 2.17
C ARG A 56 11.34 0.37 3.31
N ALA A 57 11.37 0.84 4.55
CA ALA A 57 10.87 0.10 5.70
C ALA A 57 9.36 -0.19 5.61
N PHE A 58 8.55 0.72 5.09
CA PHE A 58 7.13 0.45 4.83
C PHE A 58 6.92 -0.58 3.71
N ILE A 59 7.77 -0.61 2.70
CA ILE A 59 7.76 -1.66 1.67
C ILE A 59 8.05 -3.02 2.31
N VAL A 60 9.08 -3.12 3.15
CA VAL A 60 9.37 -4.34 3.95
C VAL A 60 8.15 -4.73 4.79
N LYS A 61 7.56 -3.78 5.53
CA LYS A 61 6.37 -4.02 6.34
C LYS A 61 5.24 -4.66 5.53
N HIS A 62 5.00 -4.16 4.32
CA HIS A 62 3.92 -4.66 3.47
C HIS A 62 4.23 -6.04 2.90
N LEU A 63 5.46 -6.26 2.42
CA LEU A 63 5.87 -7.53 1.82
C LEU A 63 5.98 -8.66 2.86
N GLU A 64 6.38 -8.37 4.09
CA GLU A 64 6.42 -9.33 5.20
C GLU A 64 5.08 -9.48 5.93
N GLY A 65 4.03 -8.75 5.52
CA GLY A 65 2.70 -8.84 6.15
C GLY A 65 2.66 -8.34 7.60
N ILE A 66 3.62 -7.49 8.01
CA ILE A 66 3.72 -6.97 9.37
C ILE A 66 2.55 -6.00 9.64
N LYS A 67 1.79 -6.26 10.70
CA LYS A 67 0.52 -5.56 10.95
C LYS A 67 0.71 -4.11 11.44
N SER A 68 1.66 -3.86 12.34
CA SER A 68 1.84 -2.56 13.01
C SER A 68 3.25 -1.98 12.84
N VAL A 69 3.38 -0.67 13.08
CA VAL A 69 4.69 0.03 13.09
C VAL A 69 5.61 -0.45 14.23
N PRO A 70 5.15 -0.61 15.48
CA PRO A 70 5.99 -1.19 16.54
C PRO A 70 6.64 -2.52 16.15
N ARG A 71 5.85 -3.43 15.55
CA ARG A 71 6.35 -4.72 15.08
C ARG A 71 7.34 -4.58 13.92
N LEU A 72 7.20 -3.57 13.08
CA LEU A 72 8.20 -3.27 12.05
C LEU A 72 9.53 -2.85 12.68
N ILE A 73 9.50 -2.00 13.71
CA ILE A 73 10.70 -1.53 14.42
C ILE A 73 11.41 -2.71 15.08
N GLU A 74 10.68 -3.57 15.79
CA GLU A 74 11.21 -4.81 16.37
C GLU A 74 11.82 -5.73 15.30
N TYR A 75 11.15 -5.89 14.17
CA TYR A 75 11.61 -6.73 13.06
C TYR A 75 12.88 -6.19 12.39
N LEU A 76 12.99 -4.87 12.19
CA LEU A 76 14.20 -4.27 11.62
C LEU A 76 15.37 -4.38 12.61
N ASN A 77 15.12 -4.19 13.91
CA ASN A 77 16.16 -4.35 14.93
C ASN A 77 16.66 -5.79 15.07
N SER A 78 15.83 -6.80 14.78
CA SER A 78 16.28 -8.19 14.81
C SER A 78 17.12 -8.59 13.60
N ILE A 79 17.12 -7.79 12.52
CA ILE A 79 17.89 -8.03 11.29
C ILE A 79 18.70 -6.77 10.93
N PRO A 80 19.83 -6.50 11.62
CA PRO A 80 20.65 -5.31 11.37
C PRO A 80 21.05 -5.08 9.90
N PRO A 81 21.42 -6.11 9.10
CA PRO A 81 21.72 -5.92 7.68
C PRO A 81 20.53 -5.38 6.88
N LEU A 82 19.29 -5.75 7.24
CA LEU A 82 18.09 -5.26 6.58
C LEU A 82 17.77 -3.82 6.96
N LEU A 83 18.03 -3.46 8.23
CA LEU A 83 17.93 -2.08 8.71
C LEU A 83 18.89 -1.16 7.95
N GLU A 84 20.14 -1.59 7.80
CA GLU A 84 21.15 -0.87 7.02
C GLU A 84 20.77 -0.79 5.54
N LEU A 85 20.25 -1.89 4.96
CA LEU A 85 19.78 -1.94 3.57
C LEU A 85 18.60 -0.97 3.31
N CYS A 86 17.74 -0.74 4.30
CA CYS A 86 16.72 0.31 4.20
C CYS A 86 17.36 1.71 4.11
N GLY A 87 18.54 1.91 4.68
CA GLY A 87 19.26 3.20 4.72
C GLY A 87 19.24 3.86 6.10
N PHE A 88 18.98 3.08 7.15
CA PHE A 88 19.12 3.56 8.53
C PHE A 88 20.53 3.27 9.06
N GLU A 89 20.99 4.11 9.98
CA GLU A 89 22.21 3.87 10.74
C GLU A 89 21.93 2.91 11.90
N LEU A 90 22.86 2.00 12.17
CA LEU A 90 22.75 1.04 13.29
C LEU A 90 22.56 1.78 14.62
N GLY A 91 21.52 1.43 15.37
CA GLY A 91 21.19 2.06 16.65
C GLY A 91 20.45 3.41 16.54
N ASN A 92 20.25 3.95 15.33
CA ASN A 92 19.57 5.23 15.10
C ASN A 92 18.29 5.04 14.27
N LEU A 93 17.44 4.13 14.71
CA LEU A 93 16.15 3.85 14.07
C LEU A 93 15.09 4.86 14.57
N PRO A 94 14.23 5.42 13.68
CA PRO A 94 13.17 6.32 14.09
C PRO A 94 12.17 5.66 15.04
N ASP A 95 11.64 6.44 15.99
CA ASP A 95 10.54 5.98 16.83
C ASP A 95 9.22 5.84 16.06
N GLU A 96 8.23 5.17 16.67
CA GLU A 96 6.92 4.98 16.07
C GLU A 96 6.26 6.30 15.64
N SER A 97 6.45 7.36 16.44
CA SER A 97 5.86 8.66 16.16
C SER A 97 6.42 9.27 14.87
N GLN A 98 7.72 9.10 14.57
CA GLN A 98 8.29 9.52 13.30
C GLN A 98 7.60 8.80 12.13
N PHE A 99 7.43 7.47 12.21
CA PHE A 99 6.80 6.67 11.16
C PHE A 99 5.35 7.11 10.88
N TYR A 100 4.55 7.32 11.91
CA TYR A 100 3.18 7.81 11.73
C TYR A 100 3.15 9.25 11.19
N ARG A 101 4.08 10.11 11.61
CA ARG A 101 4.21 11.46 11.07
C ARG A 101 4.60 11.46 9.60
N PHE A 102 5.43 10.52 9.15
CA PHE A 102 5.73 10.33 7.73
C PHE A 102 4.47 9.99 6.94
N LEU A 103 3.65 9.05 7.41
CA LEU A 103 2.39 8.70 6.75
C LEU A 103 1.41 9.88 6.68
N GLN A 104 1.34 10.67 7.75
CA GLN A 104 0.44 11.82 7.81
C GLN A 104 0.89 12.97 6.88
N LYS A 105 2.20 13.23 6.80
CA LYS A 105 2.75 14.37 6.04
C LYS A 105 2.99 14.05 4.57
N THR A 106 3.23 12.79 4.22
CA THR A 106 3.53 12.42 2.83
C THR A 106 2.28 12.48 1.99
N LYS A 107 2.31 13.31 0.93
CA LYS A 107 1.18 13.44 0.02
C LYS A 107 0.98 12.14 -0.75
N ASN A 108 -0.27 11.67 -0.84
CA ASN A 108 -0.61 10.49 -1.64
C ASN A 108 -0.20 10.63 -3.11
N SER A 109 -0.23 11.86 -3.67
CA SER A 109 0.24 12.13 -5.03
C SER A 109 1.70 11.77 -5.23
N THR A 110 2.57 12.01 -4.25
CA THR A 110 3.99 11.66 -4.31
C THR A 110 4.19 10.14 -4.40
N LEU A 111 3.46 9.37 -3.58
CA LEU A 111 3.51 7.91 -3.63
C LEU A 111 3.00 7.36 -4.97
N LYS A 112 1.93 7.96 -5.51
CA LYS A 112 1.43 7.63 -6.85
C LYS A 112 2.45 7.90 -7.95
N THR A 113 3.20 9.01 -7.87
CA THR A 113 4.27 9.30 -8.82
C THR A 113 5.37 8.25 -8.76
N ILE A 114 5.80 7.83 -7.55
CA ILE A 114 6.79 6.77 -7.39
C ILE A 114 6.27 5.45 -7.98
N HIS A 115 5.03 5.09 -7.69
CA HIS A 115 4.40 3.89 -8.23
C HIS A 115 4.33 3.93 -9.76
N GLN A 116 3.84 5.04 -10.33
CA GLN A 116 3.74 5.22 -11.77
C GLN A 116 5.11 5.09 -12.47
N LYS A 117 6.18 5.59 -11.87
CA LYS A 117 7.54 5.43 -12.40
C LYS A 117 8.00 3.98 -12.39
N ALA A 118 7.66 3.23 -11.33
CA ALA A 118 7.93 1.80 -11.29
C ALA A 118 7.13 1.05 -12.38
N ASP A 119 5.85 1.39 -12.57
CA ASP A 119 5.03 0.81 -13.65
C ASP A 119 5.61 1.14 -15.04
N GLN A 120 6.04 2.39 -15.26
CA GLN A 120 6.69 2.82 -16.50
C GLN A 120 7.97 2.04 -16.78
N LEU A 121 8.78 1.77 -15.75
CA LEU A 121 9.98 0.95 -15.87
C LEU A 121 9.61 -0.47 -16.33
N LEU A 122 8.61 -1.09 -15.69
CA LEU A 122 8.15 -2.44 -16.05
C LEU A 122 7.66 -2.51 -17.50
N ILE A 123 6.92 -1.49 -17.95
CA ILE A 123 6.44 -1.40 -19.33
C ILE A 123 7.62 -1.23 -20.30
N SER A 124 8.58 -0.33 -19.99
CA SER A 124 9.73 -0.07 -20.86
C SER A 124 10.64 -1.28 -21.03
N GLU A 125 10.75 -2.12 -20.00
CA GLU A 125 11.53 -3.35 -20.00
C GLU A 125 10.74 -4.56 -20.51
N ASN A 126 9.52 -4.36 -21.04
CA ASN A 126 8.60 -5.39 -21.54
C ASN A 126 8.22 -6.47 -20.50
N PHE A 127 8.21 -6.13 -19.20
CA PHE A 127 7.67 -7.00 -18.15
C PHE A 127 6.16 -6.86 -17.95
N ALA A 128 5.57 -5.75 -18.42
CA ALA A 128 4.13 -5.51 -18.37
C ALA A 128 3.65 -4.91 -19.70
N SER A 129 2.49 -5.35 -20.20
CA SER A 129 1.83 -4.78 -21.37
C SER A 129 0.64 -3.89 -20.98
N LEU A 130 0.31 -2.94 -21.86
CA LEU A 130 -0.91 -2.11 -21.79
C LEU A 130 -1.93 -2.50 -22.88
N ASP A 131 -1.78 -3.68 -23.49
CA ASP A 131 -2.65 -4.14 -24.59
C ASP A 131 -3.99 -4.69 -24.10
N GLU A 132 -3.96 -5.49 -23.01
CA GLU A 132 -5.11 -6.21 -22.48
C GLU A 132 -5.36 -5.81 -21.02
N PHE A 133 -6.54 -5.26 -20.75
CA PHE A 133 -7.00 -4.97 -19.39
C PHE A 133 -8.23 -5.80 -19.06
N ILE A 134 -8.19 -6.45 -17.89
CA ILE A 134 -9.34 -7.13 -17.31
C ILE A 134 -9.96 -6.18 -16.29
N ILE A 135 -11.22 -5.82 -16.52
CA ILE A 135 -11.98 -4.91 -15.66
C ILE A 135 -13.09 -5.70 -14.99
N ASP A 136 -13.04 -5.79 -13.67
CA ASP A 136 -14.14 -6.28 -12.85
C ASP A 136 -14.74 -5.14 -12.03
N SER A 137 -16.00 -5.30 -11.63
CA SER A 137 -16.61 -4.36 -10.71
C SER A 137 -17.57 -5.02 -9.75
N LYS A 138 -17.47 -4.63 -8.47
CA LYS A 138 -18.36 -5.11 -7.42
C LYS A 138 -19.17 -3.96 -6.83
N PRO A 139 -20.50 -4.07 -6.77
CA PRO A 139 -21.30 -3.03 -6.16
C PRO A 139 -21.29 -3.19 -4.63
N VAL A 140 -21.09 -2.08 -3.91
CA VAL A 140 -20.91 -2.00 -2.46
C VAL A 140 -22.00 -1.12 -1.87
N MET A 141 -22.77 -1.66 -0.90
CA MET A 141 -23.81 -0.90 -0.21
C MET A 141 -23.22 0.25 0.61
N ALA A 142 -23.80 1.43 0.47
CA ALA A 142 -23.47 2.55 1.33
C ALA A 142 -24.17 2.42 2.70
N ALA A 143 -23.54 2.91 3.76
CA ALA A 143 -24.19 3.03 5.06
C ALA A 143 -25.21 4.20 5.03
N THR A 144 -26.46 3.91 4.67
CA THR A 144 -27.55 4.90 4.60
C THR A 144 -28.87 4.32 5.11
N LYS A 145 -29.76 5.18 5.62
CA LYS A 145 -31.10 4.76 6.09
C LYS A 145 -31.97 4.17 4.96
N GLU A 146 -31.67 4.52 3.71
CA GLU A 146 -32.41 4.06 2.53
C GLU A 146 -32.10 2.60 2.20
N ASN A 147 -30.96 2.08 2.67
CA ASN A 147 -30.59 0.67 2.49
C ASN A 147 -31.09 -0.23 3.62
N ASN A 148 -31.67 0.33 4.69
CA ASN A 148 -32.21 -0.46 5.78
C ASN A 148 -33.56 -1.08 5.38
N PHE A 149 -33.62 -2.41 5.26
CA PHE A 149 -34.85 -3.14 4.93
C PHE A 149 -35.97 -2.96 5.97
N LYS A 150 -35.64 -2.61 7.21
CA LYS A 150 -36.62 -2.34 8.27
C LYS A 150 -37.28 -0.95 8.14
N ASN A 151 -36.77 -0.08 7.28
CA ASN A 151 -37.36 1.24 7.05
C ASN A 151 -38.42 1.14 5.93
N PRO A 152 -39.73 1.29 6.23
CA PRO A 152 -40.78 1.21 5.22
C PRO A 152 -40.74 2.39 4.23
N ASN A 153 -40.26 3.55 4.68
CA ASN A 153 -40.21 4.79 3.89
C ASN A 153 -38.87 4.98 3.15
N ARG A 154 -38.17 3.87 2.85
CA ARG A 154 -36.89 3.93 2.17
C ARG A 154 -37.04 4.29 0.70
N ASN A 155 -36.14 5.13 0.20
CA ASN A 155 -36.05 5.40 -1.23
C ASN A 155 -35.07 4.44 -1.91
N SER A 156 -35.58 3.47 -2.68
CA SER A 156 -34.75 2.53 -3.46
C SER A 156 -34.93 2.64 -4.98
N LYS A 157 -35.70 3.62 -5.46
CA LYS A 157 -36.06 3.73 -6.89
C LYS A 157 -35.80 5.11 -7.48
N ASP A 158 -35.98 6.16 -6.69
CA ASP A 158 -35.88 7.53 -7.18
C ASP A 158 -34.44 8.05 -7.07
N LYS A 159 -33.73 8.11 -8.20
CA LYS A 159 -32.34 8.58 -8.26
C LYS A 159 -32.17 10.08 -7.96
N THR A 160 -33.26 10.86 -8.01
CA THR A 160 -33.21 12.30 -7.74
C THR A 160 -33.13 12.59 -6.24
N LYS A 161 -33.76 11.75 -5.41
CA LYS A 161 -33.78 11.86 -3.95
C LYS A 161 -32.57 11.18 -3.31
N ARG A 162 -31.40 11.80 -3.46
CA ARG A 162 -30.12 11.28 -2.92
C ARG A 162 -30.10 11.24 -1.38
N PRO A 163 -29.40 10.27 -0.76
CA PRO A 163 -29.27 10.19 0.69
C PRO A 163 -28.55 11.42 1.27
N LYS A 164 -29.22 12.15 2.17
CA LYS A 164 -28.68 13.39 2.78
C LYS A 164 -27.31 13.20 3.46
N ARG A 165 -27.13 12.09 4.19
CA ARG A 165 -25.87 11.77 4.91
C ARG A 165 -24.79 11.14 4.01
N ASN A 166 -25.12 10.81 2.76
CA ASN A 166 -24.18 10.18 1.84
C ASN A 166 -24.48 10.60 0.39
N PRO A 167 -24.26 11.89 0.05
CA PRO A 167 -24.67 12.46 -1.23
C PRO A 167 -23.87 11.94 -2.44
N ARG A 168 -22.72 11.29 -2.18
CA ARG A 168 -21.88 10.65 -3.20
C ARG A 168 -22.37 9.25 -3.58
N ALA A 169 -23.22 8.63 -2.77
CA ALA A 169 -23.81 7.34 -3.10
C ALA A 169 -24.74 7.49 -4.32
N THR A 170 -24.68 6.51 -5.21
CA THR A 170 -25.52 6.41 -6.40
C THR A 170 -26.45 5.21 -6.30
N LEU A 171 -27.59 5.25 -6.98
CA LEU A 171 -28.48 4.10 -7.01
C LEU A 171 -27.86 2.98 -7.88
N SER A 172 -27.56 1.86 -7.23
CA SER A 172 -26.95 0.65 -7.79
C SER A 172 -27.90 -0.54 -7.62
N TYR A 173 -27.50 -1.70 -8.13
CA TYR A 173 -28.28 -2.92 -8.01
C TYR A 173 -27.41 -4.16 -7.79
N TYR A 174 -27.99 -5.16 -7.13
CA TYR A 174 -27.52 -6.54 -7.15
C TYR A 174 -28.40 -7.34 -8.10
N SER A 175 -27.79 -8.06 -9.03
CA SER A 175 -28.45 -9.10 -9.83
C SER A 175 -28.43 -10.41 -9.03
N HIS A 176 -29.60 -10.99 -8.82
CA HIS A 176 -29.82 -12.28 -8.16
C HIS A 176 -29.28 -12.37 -6.72
N GLN A 177 -30.13 -12.03 -5.75
CA GLN A 177 -29.79 -12.14 -4.33
C GLN A 177 -30.88 -12.84 -3.53
N LEU A 178 -30.45 -13.63 -2.54
CA LEU A 178 -31.30 -14.19 -1.50
C LEU A 178 -31.50 -13.13 -0.41
N ILE A 179 -32.72 -12.64 -0.25
CA ILE A 179 -33.11 -11.82 0.91
C ILE A 179 -34.16 -12.61 1.69
N ASP A 180 -33.90 -12.83 2.98
CA ASP A 180 -34.84 -13.48 3.90
C ASP A 180 -35.41 -14.81 3.34
N GLY A 181 -34.55 -15.60 2.68
CA GLY A 181 -34.90 -16.89 2.06
C GLY A 181 -35.62 -16.80 0.71
N THR A 182 -35.97 -15.61 0.22
CA THR A 182 -36.62 -15.42 -1.08
C THR A 182 -35.61 -14.93 -2.12
N GLN A 183 -35.51 -15.60 -3.27
CA GLN A 183 -34.71 -15.11 -4.40
C GLN A 183 -35.39 -13.89 -5.03
N LYS A 184 -34.69 -12.75 -5.02
CA LYS A 184 -35.07 -11.57 -5.80
C LYS A 184 -34.10 -11.39 -6.95
N ASN A 185 -34.65 -11.26 -8.15
CA ASN A 185 -33.87 -11.12 -9.37
C ASN A 185 -33.06 -9.81 -9.39
N ILE A 186 -33.60 -8.73 -8.82
CA ILE A 186 -32.95 -7.42 -8.78
C ILE A 186 -33.28 -6.71 -7.47
N ILE A 187 -32.25 -6.18 -6.79
CA ILE A 187 -32.40 -5.32 -5.61
C ILE A 187 -31.69 -4.02 -5.87
N PHE A 188 -32.42 -2.92 -5.81
CA PHE A 188 -31.84 -1.58 -5.86
C PHE A 188 -31.44 -1.09 -4.48
N PHE A 189 -30.31 -0.43 -4.41
CA PHE A 189 -29.77 0.14 -3.19
C PHE A 189 -28.88 1.35 -3.50
N TRP A 190 -28.67 2.22 -2.53
CA TRP A 190 -27.71 3.32 -2.62
C TRP A 190 -26.31 2.82 -2.30
N GLY A 191 -25.35 3.06 -3.17
CA GLY A 191 -24.03 2.50 -2.97
C GLY A 191 -22.98 3.08 -3.90
N TYR A 192 -21.88 2.34 -3.92
CA TYR A 192 -20.72 2.59 -4.75
C TYR A 192 -20.48 1.37 -5.64
N ARG A 193 -19.61 1.53 -6.63
CA ARG A 193 -19.09 0.43 -7.41
C ARG A 193 -17.57 0.50 -7.33
N THR A 194 -16.97 -0.53 -6.77
CA THR A 194 -15.52 -0.68 -6.76
C THR A 194 -15.14 -1.29 -8.09
N HIS A 195 -14.24 -0.64 -8.80
CA HIS A 195 -13.67 -1.14 -10.04
C HIS A 195 -12.29 -1.68 -9.75
N THR A 196 -12.03 -2.90 -10.19
CA THR A 196 -10.71 -3.50 -10.18
C THR A 196 -10.26 -3.59 -11.63
N ILE A 197 -9.11 -2.99 -11.92
CA ILE A 197 -8.48 -3.04 -13.23
C ILE A 197 -7.17 -3.79 -13.02
N VAL A 198 -6.99 -4.89 -13.73
CA VAL A 198 -5.74 -5.64 -13.74
C VAL A 198 -5.26 -5.78 -15.18
N THR A 199 -3.94 -5.74 -15.33
CA THR A 199 -3.27 -6.20 -16.55
C THR A 199 -3.28 -7.73 -16.58
N LYS A 200 -2.92 -8.31 -17.73
CA LYS A 200 -2.93 -9.76 -17.92
C LYS A 200 -1.81 -10.46 -17.14
N GLU A 201 -0.69 -9.78 -16.98
CA GLU A 201 0.52 -10.22 -16.27
C GLU A 201 0.32 -10.21 -14.75
#